data_AF-A0A7W7F6F1-F1
#
_entry.id   AF-A0A7W7F6F1-F1
#
_cell.length_a   1.000
_cell.length_b   1.000
_cell.length_c   1.000
_cell.angle_alpha   90.00
_cell.angle_beta   90.00
_cell.angle_gamma   90.00
#
_symmetry.space_group_name_H-M   'P 1'
#
loop_
_entity.id
_entity.type
_entity.pdbx_description
1 polymer ?
#
loop_
_entity_poly.entity_id
_entity_poly.type
_entity_poly.pdbx_seq_one_letter_code
_entity_poly.pdbx_strand_id
1 'polypeptide(L)' 'MTDSPVRQIVTSTDEALQTIREALGRLRYGTITLTVHDAKIVQLDITEKRRFTA' A
#
# COMPACT_ATOMS: atom_id res chain seq x y z
N MET A 1 -6.62 -26.91 7.25
CA MET A 1 -6.85 -26.01 8.40
C MET A 1 -5.54 -25.98 9.17
N THR A 2 -4.55 -25.20 8.75
CA THR A 2 -4.49 -23.75 8.98
C THR A 2 -3.82 -23.03 7.79
N ASP A 3 -4.56 -22.14 7.13
CA ASP A 3 -3.96 -21.11 6.28
C ASP A 3 -3.32 -20.08 7.21
N SER A 4 -2.00 -19.97 7.18
CA SER A 4 -1.27 -18.96 7.95
C SER A 4 -1.14 -17.71 7.08
N PRO A 5 -1.53 -16.51 7.55
CA PRO A 5 -1.50 -15.31 6.73
C PRO A 5 -0.03 -14.93 6.47
N VAL A 6 0.40 -15.07 5.22
CA VAL A 6 1.72 -14.61 4.77
C VAL A 6 1.75 -13.09 4.93
N ARG A 7 2.57 -12.58 5.86
CA ARG A 7 2.96 -11.16 5.87
C ARG A 7 3.68 -10.91 4.54
N GLN A 8 3.02 -10.22 3.62
CA GLN A 8 3.62 -9.86 2.34
C GLN A 8 4.72 -8.81 2.59
N ILE A 9 5.96 -9.27 2.59
CA ILE A 9 7.13 -8.41 2.48
C ILE A 9 7.19 -8.02 0.99
N VAL A 10 6.93 -6.76 0.66
CA VAL A 10 7.13 -6.24 -0.70
C VAL A 10 8.61 -6.41 -1.03
N THR A 11 8.93 -7.37 -1.90
CA THR A 11 10.32 -7.83 -2.09
C THR A 11 10.97 -7.13 -3.29
N SER A 12 10.15 -6.61 -4.20
CA SER A 12 10.61 -5.93 -5.44
C SER A 12 9.89 -4.59 -5.67
N THR A 13 10.60 -3.64 -6.27
CA THR A 13 10.04 -2.33 -6.66
C THR A 13 8.80 -2.49 -7.56
N ASP A 14 8.79 -3.49 -8.43
CA ASP A 14 7.66 -3.75 -9.34
C ASP A 14 6.36 -4.10 -8.59
N GLU A 15 6.45 -4.95 -7.55
CA GLU A 15 5.32 -5.31 -6.69
C GLU A 15 4.78 -4.09 -5.93
N ALA A 16 5.67 -3.22 -5.45
CA ALA A 16 5.28 -1.98 -4.80
C ALA A 16 4.54 -1.04 -5.78
N LEU A 17 5.02 -0.93 -7.02
CA LEU A 17 4.36 -0.15 -8.06
C LEU A 17 3.01 -0.73 -8.48
N GLN A 18 2.88 -2.07 -8.56
CA GLN A 18 1.60 -2.74 -8.80
C GLN A 18 0.62 -2.43 -7.66
N THR A 19 1.07 -2.57 -6.41
CA THR A 19 0.25 -2.28 -5.22
C THR A 19 -0.23 -0.82 -5.20
N ILE A 20 0.64 0.13 -5.54
CA ILE A 20 0.27 1.55 -5.66
C ILE A 20 -0.78 1.74 -6.76
N ARG A 21 -0.61 1.09 -7.91
CA ARG A 21 -1.56 1.19 -9.03
C ARG A 21 -2.95 0.68 -8.64
N GLU A 22 -3.01 -0.45 -7.96
CA GLU A 22 -4.27 -1.02 -7.47
C GLU A 22 -4.91 -0.12 -6.41
N ALA A 23 -4.11 0.40 -5.48
CA ALA A 23 -4.56 1.33 -4.44
C ALA A 23 -5.15 2.61 -5.04
N LEU A 24 -4.47 3.22 -6.01
CA LEU A 24 -4.97 4.40 -6.74
C LEU A 24 -6.29 4.11 -7.45
N GLY A 25 -6.48 2.90 -7.98
CA GLY A 25 -7.73 2.51 -8.65
C GLY A 25 -8.94 2.41 -7.72
N ARG A 26 -8.74 2.06 -6.44
CA ARG A 26 -9.82 1.89 -5.45
C ARG A 26 -9.97 3.06 -4.47
N LEU A 27 -8.94 3.86 -4.27
CA LEU A 27 -8.90 4.92 -3.28
C LEU A 27 -9.80 6.10 -3.69
N ARG A 28 -10.98 6.20 -3.09
CA ARG A 28 -11.91 7.31 -3.34
C ARG A 28 -11.48 8.61 -2.66
N TYR A 29 -10.97 8.50 -1.44
CA TYR A 29 -10.44 9.60 -0.64
C TYR A 29 -9.40 9.04 0.34
N GLY A 30 -8.22 9.67 0.40
CA GLY A 30 -7.16 9.20 1.28
C GLY A 30 -5.79 9.71 0.90
N THR A 31 -4.76 8.99 1.33
CA THR A 31 -3.36 9.34 1.12
C THR A 31 -2.55 8.07 0.92
N ILE A 32 -1.62 8.09 -0.04
CA ILE A 32 -0.62 7.04 -0.22
C ILE A 32 0.74 7.68 0.06
N THR A 33 1.50 7.10 0.99
CA THR A 33 2.82 7.58 1.39
C THR A 33 3.88 6.54 1.02
N LEU A 34 4.88 6.96 0.25
CA LEU A 34 6.01 6.13 -0.16
C LEU A 34 7.27 6.60 0.55
N THR A 35 8.01 5.68 1.17
CA THR A 35 9.34 5.96 1.72
C THR A 35 10.39 5.20 0.95
N VAL A 36 11.42 5.93 0.50
CA VAL A 36 12.53 5.41 -0.30
C VAL A 36 13.83 5.70 0.42
N HIS A 37 14.58 4.65 0.75
CA HIS A 37 15.96 4.75 1.26
C HIS A 37 16.89 4.00 0.30
N ASP A 38 18.09 4.51 0.04
CA ASP A 38 19.09 3.86 -0.82
C ASP A 38 18.54 3.40 -2.18
N ALA A 39 17.73 4.26 -2.82
CA ALA A 39 17.04 4.00 -4.09
C ALA A 39 16.09 2.77 -4.08
N LYS A 40 15.72 2.26 -2.90
CA LYS A 40 14.78 1.16 -2.72
C LYS A 40 13.56 1.64 -1.95
N ILE A 41 12.39 1.19 -2.37
CA ILE A 41 11.16 1.40 -1.62
C ILE A 41 11.26 0.54 -0.36
N VAL A 42 11.19 1.18 0.80
CA VAL A 42 11.27 0.50 2.11
C VAL A 42 9.95 0.54 2.86
N GLN A 43 9.05 1.45 2.49
CA GLN A 43 7.72 1.53 3.09
C GLN A 43 6.69 2.03 2.09
N LEU A 44 5.50 1.43 2.14
CA LEU A 44 4.30 1.89 1.46
C LEU A 44 3.16 1.89 2.48
N ASP A 45 2.62 3.09 2.76
CA ASP A 45 1.43 3.26 3.59
C ASP A 45 0.27 3.76 2.73
N ILE A 46 -0.90 3.13 2.86
CA ILE A 46 -2.12 3.54 2.17
C ILE A 46 -3.17 3.81 3.25
N THR A 47 -3.51 5.08 3.40
CA THR A 47 -4.50 5.54 4.36
C THR A 47 -5.79 5.93 3.62
N GLU A 48 -6.87 5.18 3.84
CA GLU A 48 -8.20 5.55 3.39
C GLU A 48 -8.86 6.52 4.37
N LYS A 49 -9.41 7.64 3.88
CA LYS A 49 -10.15 8.60 4.69
C LYS A 49 -11.61 8.60 4.28
N ARG A 50 -12.48 8.34 5.24
CA ARG A 50 -13.93 8.48 5.07
C ARG A 50 -14.40 9.69 5.86
N ARG A 51 -15.07 10.62 5.17
CA ARG A 51 -15.82 11.68 5.85
C ARG A 51 -17.16 11.09 6.24
N PHE A 52 -17.40 11.00 7.54
CA PHE A 52 -18.72 10.74 8.06
C PHE A 52 -19.42 12.09 8.14
N THR A 53 -20.40 12.31 7.27
CA THR A 53 -21.34 13.41 7.43
C THR A 53 -22.38 12.95 8.44
N ALA A 54 -22.50 13.68 9.55
CA ALA A 54 -23.55 13.46 10.55
C ALA A 54 -24.94 13.78 9.98
#